data_AF-A0A958NFM4-F1
#
_entry.id   AF-A0A958NFM4-F1
#
_cell.length_a   1.000
_cell.length_b   1.000
_cell.length_c   1.000
_cell.angle_alpha   90.00
_cell.angle_beta   90.00
_cell.angle_gamma   90.00
#
_symmetry.space_group_name_H-M   'P 1'
#
loop_
_entity.id
_entity.type
_entity.pdbx_description
1 polymer ?
#
loop_
_entity_poly.entity_id
_entity_poly.type
_entity_poly.pdbx_seq_one_letter_code
_entity_poly.pdbx_strand_id
1 'polypeptide(L)'
;MTRFSRIALFFLIGVGAVSCETDFDVNAPYTETTIVYALLNQNDTAHYIKINKAFLGEGNALEMATVYDSANYTGQLDVYLQQWAWGSLVNTYPLVPDASIPKEDGVFSNPYQVLYKSTASLDPASEYKLIIYNNETGKEITARTPIINKFSISKPGTSPGEKINWVAANARYSVTWKSAEDGKLYQVRLGFHYSEKLRVAP
;
A
#
# COMPACT_ATOMS: atom_id res chain seq x y z
N MET A 1 -40.13 -73.64 -16.08
CA MET A 1 -39.87 -72.18 -16.19
C MET A 1 -39.68 -71.59 -14.79
N THR A 2 -38.51 -71.75 -14.15
CA THR A 2 -38.30 -71.26 -12.76
C THR A 2 -36.86 -70.79 -12.48
N ARG A 3 -35.99 -70.67 -13.50
CA ARG A 3 -34.57 -70.32 -13.31
C ARG A 3 -34.20 -68.85 -13.60
N PHE A 4 -35.12 -68.04 -14.11
CA PHE A 4 -34.86 -66.62 -14.42
C PHE A 4 -35.12 -65.66 -13.26
N SER A 5 -35.78 -66.10 -12.17
CA SER A 5 -36.19 -65.23 -11.06
C SER A 5 -35.06 -64.90 -10.08
N ARG A 6 -34.01 -65.73 -9.97
CA ARG A 6 -32.89 -65.50 -9.02
C ARG A 6 -31.77 -64.62 -9.58
N ILE A 7 -31.66 -64.49 -10.90
CA ILE A 7 -30.62 -63.69 -11.56
C ILE A 7 -31.01 -62.20 -11.57
N ALA A 8 -32.31 -61.90 -11.64
CA ALA A 8 -32.83 -60.53 -11.58
C ALA A 8 -32.60 -59.86 -10.20
N LEU A 9 -32.52 -60.65 -9.12
CA LEU A 9 -32.30 -60.13 -7.77
C LEU A 9 -30.82 -59.77 -7.50
N PHE A 10 -29.88 -60.36 -8.25
CA PHE A 10 -28.45 -60.03 -8.15
C PHE A 10 -28.06 -58.80 -8.96
N PHE A 11 -28.83 -58.45 -10.01
CA PHE A 11 -28.57 -57.26 -10.82
C PHE A 11 -29.14 -55.96 -10.19
N LEU A 12 -30.09 -56.07 -9.27
CA LEU A 12 -30.70 -54.92 -8.58
C LEU A 12 -29.88 -54.42 -7.38
N ILE A 13 -28.86 -55.16 -6.93
CA ILE A 13 -28.04 -54.82 -5.76
C ILE A 13 -26.75 -54.06 -6.15
N GLY A 14 -26.39 -54.01 -7.45
CA GLY A 14 -25.12 -53.44 -7.91
C GLY A 14 -25.09 -51.93 -8.19
N VAL A 15 -26.21 -51.21 -8.09
CA VAL A 15 -26.31 -49.79 -8.54
C VAL A 15 -26.17 -48.76 -7.40
N GLY A 16 -26.09 -49.21 -6.14
CA GLY A 16 -26.09 -48.32 -4.97
C GLY A 16 -24.73 -47.77 -4.52
N ALA A 17 -23.61 -48.09 -5.18
CA ALA A 17 -22.26 -47.79 -4.66
C ALA A 17 -21.50 -46.71 -5.43
N VAL A 18 -22.13 -45.97 -6.35
CA VAL A 18 -21.50 -44.77 -6.95
C VAL A 18 -21.71 -43.60 -6.00
N SER A 19 -21.00 -43.62 -4.88
CA SER A 19 -20.82 -42.44 -4.03
C SER A 19 -19.94 -41.47 -4.82
N CYS A 20 -20.54 -40.41 -5.38
CA CYS A 20 -19.75 -39.25 -5.79
C CYS A 20 -19.08 -38.70 -4.53
N GLU A 21 -17.76 -38.85 -4.40
CA GLU A 21 -17.00 -38.06 -3.44
C GLU A 21 -17.16 -36.60 -3.86
N THR A 22 -17.84 -35.80 -3.04
CA THR A 22 -17.83 -34.35 -3.20
C THR A 22 -16.66 -33.81 -2.39
N ASP A 23 -15.44 -34.15 -2.80
CA ASP A 23 -14.25 -33.49 -2.30
C ASP A 23 -14.16 -32.13 -3.00
N PHE A 24 -14.83 -31.15 -2.40
CA PHE A 24 -14.84 -29.78 -2.87
C PHE A 24 -13.74 -29.02 -2.13
N ASP A 25 -12.62 -28.81 -2.81
CA ASP A 25 -11.58 -27.93 -2.32
C ASP A 25 -12.07 -26.49 -2.36
N VAL A 26 -12.21 -25.87 -1.18
CA VAL A 26 -12.62 -24.48 -1.04
C VAL A 26 -11.47 -23.56 -1.46
N ASN A 27 -10.24 -24.02 -1.35
CA ASN A 27 -9.05 -23.26 -1.64
C ASN A 27 -8.57 -23.50 -3.08
N ALA A 28 -8.13 -22.43 -3.72
CA ALA A 28 -7.34 -22.56 -4.94
C ALA A 28 -5.91 -23.00 -4.58
N PRO A 29 -5.15 -23.57 -5.53
CA PRO A 29 -3.72 -23.77 -5.34
C PRO A 29 -3.03 -22.46 -4.94
N TYR A 30 -2.19 -22.51 -3.90
CA TYR A 30 -1.49 -21.33 -3.41
C TYR A 30 -0.66 -20.69 -4.54
N THR A 31 -0.82 -19.38 -4.69
CA THR A 31 -0.07 -18.57 -5.64
C THR A 31 0.56 -17.40 -4.90
N GLU A 32 1.88 -17.23 -5.05
CA GLU A 32 2.60 -16.12 -4.43
C GLU A 32 2.02 -14.78 -4.90
N THR A 33 1.42 -14.03 -3.98
CA THR A 33 0.84 -12.71 -4.26
C THR A 33 1.44 -11.68 -3.33
N THR A 34 2.36 -10.87 -3.86
CA THR A 34 3.09 -9.84 -3.11
C THR A 34 2.24 -8.58 -2.96
N ILE A 35 2.18 -8.03 -1.75
CA ILE A 35 1.51 -6.77 -1.42
C ILE A 35 2.61 -5.79 -0.98
N VAL A 36 2.67 -4.63 -1.63
CA VAL A 36 3.72 -3.63 -1.41
C VAL A 36 3.09 -2.30 -1.03
N TYR A 37 3.56 -1.72 0.08
CA TYR A 37 3.25 -0.36 0.48
C TYR A 37 4.53 0.47 0.47
N ALA A 38 4.55 1.53 -0.32
CA ALA A 38 5.66 2.47 -0.42
C ALA A 38 5.11 3.88 -0.53
N LEU A 39 5.67 4.79 0.26
CA LEU A 39 5.43 6.23 0.13
C LEU A 39 6.77 6.92 0.04
N LEU A 40 7.01 7.58 -1.10
CA LEU A 40 8.22 8.35 -1.35
C LEU A 40 7.94 9.83 -1.11
N ASN A 41 8.75 10.46 -0.26
CA ASN A 41 8.61 11.87 0.09
C ASN A 41 9.96 12.56 -0.01
N GLN A 42 10.10 13.46 -0.99
CA GLN A 42 11.34 14.20 -1.23
C GLN A 42 11.85 15.05 -0.05
N ASN A 43 11.01 15.30 0.96
CA ASN A 43 11.40 16.08 2.14
C ASN A 43 11.89 15.19 3.30
N ASP A 44 11.77 13.87 3.18
CA ASP A 44 12.23 12.92 4.20
C ASP A 44 13.65 12.43 3.90
N THR A 45 14.39 12.08 4.94
CA THR A 45 15.78 11.56 4.83
C THR A 45 15.84 10.04 4.74
N ALA A 46 14.73 9.35 4.99
CA ALA A 46 14.62 7.90 4.94
C ALA A 46 13.26 7.51 4.36
N HIS A 47 13.27 6.48 3.53
CA HIS A 47 12.07 5.90 2.92
C HIS A 47 11.97 4.45 3.30
N TYR A 48 10.77 4.03 3.72
CA TYR A 48 10.47 2.68 4.14
C TYR A 48 9.46 2.07 3.19
N ILE A 49 9.74 0.84 2.78
CA ILE A 49 8.87 0.04 1.93
C ILE A 49 8.48 -1.21 2.70
N LYS A 50 7.18 -1.43 2.84
CA LYS A 50 6.65 -2.65 3.46
C LYS A 50 6.30 -3.64 2.36
N ILE A 51 6.87 -4.83 2.46
CA ILE A 51 6.67 -5.92 1.49
C ILE A 51 6.09 -7.11 2.25
N ASN A 52 4.86 -7.46 1.89
CA ASN A 52 4.14 -8.60 2.45
C ASN A 52 3.71 -9.56 1.34
N LYS A 53 3.23 -10.73 1.74
CA LYS A 53 2.57 -11.69 0.85
C LYS A 53 1.16 -11.96 1.36
N ALA A 54 0.25 -12.27 0.44
CA ALA A 54 -1.00 -12.91 0.80
C ALA A 54 -0.73 -14.34 1.27
N PHE A 55 -1.59 -14.85 2.14
CA PHE A 55 -1.60 -16.23 2.60
C PHE A 55 -2.93 -16.88 2.25
N LEU A 56 -2.88 -18.18 1.98
CA LEU A 56 -4.03 -19.04 1.76
C LEU A 56 -3.70 -20.39 2.41
N GLY A 57 -4.65 -20.96 3.12
CA GLY A 57 -4.48 -22.23 3.80
C GLY A 57 -5.78 -22.73 4.42
N GLU A 58 -5.74 -23.96 4.90
CA GLU A 58 -6.87 -24.58 5.59
C GLU A 58 -7.07 -23.94 6.97
N GLY A 59 -8.32 -23.64 7.33
CA GLY A 59 -8.69 -23.12 8.64
C GLY A 59 -9.01 -21.63 8.69
N ASN A 60 -8.93 -21.04 9.89
CA ASN A 60 -9.39 -19.67 10.15
C ASN A 60 -8.33 -18.64 9.70
N ALA A 61 -8.70 -17.79 8.74
CA ALA A 61 -7.82 -16.74 8.23
C ALA A 61 -7.37 -15.72 9.29
N LEU A 62 -8.19 -15.47 10.32
CA LEU A 62 -7.81 -14.59 11.43
C LEU A 62 -6.74 -15.22 12.32
N GLU A 63 -6.76 -16.54 12.50
CA GLU A 63 -5.72 -17.24 13.24
C GLU A 63 -4.41 -17.26 12.44
N MET A 64 -4.48 -17.57 11.15
CA MET A 64 -3.32 -17.51 10.24
C MET A 64 -2.69 -16.12 10.21
N ALA A 65 -3.51 -15.05 10.19
CA ALA A 65 -3.01 -13.68 10.20
C ALA A 65 -2.09 -13.36 11.41
N THR A 66 -2.26 -14.06 12.53
CA THR A 66 -1.42 -13.88 13.73
C THR A 66 -0.05 -14.54 13.62
N VAL A 67 0.15 -15.45 12.66
CA VAL A 67 1.42 -16.14 12.45
C VAL A 67 2.34 -15.27 11.58
N TYR A 68 3.57 -15.05 12.04
CA TYR A 68 4.51 -14.12 11.42
C TYR A 68 4.79 -14.42 9.95
N ASP A 69 5.03 -15.69 9.61
CA ASP A 69 5.40 -16.14 8.27
C ASP A 69 4.23 -16.18 7.27
N SER A 70 3.00 -15.97 7.74
CA SER A 70 1.82 -15.96 6.89
C SER A 70 1.81 -14.70 6.01
N ALA A 71 2.00 -13.53 6.61
CA ALA A 71 2.00 -12.26 5.87
C ALA A 71 3.40 -11.73 5.51
N ASN A 72 4.46 -12.22 6.16
CA ASN A 72 5.82 -11.75 5.95
C ASN A 72 6.66 -12.75 5.15
N TYR A 73 7.59 -12.22 4.37
CA TYR A 73 8.65 -13.03 3.78
C TYR A 73 9.70 -13.35 4.83
N THR A 74 10.06 -14.63 4.94
CA THR A 74 11.16 -15.12 5.78
C THR A 74 12.46 -15.31 4.98
N GLY A 75 12.34 -15.43 3.65
CA GLY A 75 13.44 -15.54 2.70
C GLY A 75 14.09 -14.21 2.33
N GLN A 76 15.18 -14.28 1.57
CA GLN A 76 15.92 -13.11 1.12
C GLN A 76 15.23 -12.45 -0.09
N LEU A 77 14.71 -11.24 0.11
CA LEU A 77 14.32 -10.35 -0.98
C LEU A 77 15.43 -9.36 -1.27
N ASP A 78 15.77 -9.20 -2.55
CA ASP A 78 16.61 -8.09 -2.99
C ASP A 78 15.73 -6.95 -3.50
N VAL A 79 15.90 -5.77 -2.91
CA VAL A 79 15.01 -4.64 -3.14
C VAL A 79 15.81 -3.43 -3.59
N TYR A 80 15.39 -2.84 -4.70
CA TYR A 80 16.07 -1.72 -5.33
C TYR A 80 15.08 -0.62 -5.70
N LEU A 81 15.50 0.62 -5.51
CA LEU A 81 14.83 1.80 -6.01
C LEU A 81 15.68 2.42 -7.12
N GLN A 82 15.22 2.30 -8.36
CA GLN A 82 15.90 2.88 -9.51
C GLN A 82 15.36 4.28 -9.79
N GLN A 83 16.27 5.23 -10.02
CA GLN A 83 15.96 6.57 -10.47
C GLN A 83 16.09 6.65 -11.99
N TRP A 84 15.05 7.10 -12.65
CA TRP A 84 14.97 7.27 -14.10
C TRP A 84 14.72 8.74 -14.43
N ALA A 85 15.59 9.32 -15.26
CA ALA A 85 15.40 10.67 -15.80
C ALA A 85 15.48 10.59 -17.32
N TRP A 86 14.52 11.22 -18.00
CA TRP A 86 14.49 11.28 -19.47
C TRP A 86 14.60 9.91 -20.14
N GLY A 87 13.99 8.88 -19.55
CA GLY A 87 14.01 7.51 -20.06
C GLY A 87 15.30 6.72 -19.82
N SER A 88 16.30 7.32 -19.14
CA SER A 88 17.57 6.67 -18.82
C SER A 88 17.69 6.36 -17.33
N LEU A 89 18.30 5.22 -17.00
CA LEU A 89 18.64 4.88 -15.61
C LEU A 89 19.77 5.79 -15.13
N VAL A 90 19.49 6.57 -14.08
CA VAL A 90 20.44 7.53 -13.49
C VAL A 90 21.15 6.91 -12.29
N ASN A 91 20.39 6.25 -11.42
CA ASN A 91 20.93 5.66 -10.19
C ASN A 91 20.11 4.44 -9.76
N THR A 92 20.71 3.59 -8.93
CA THR A 92 20.05 2.46 -8.27
C THR A 92 20.40 2.48 -6.79
N TYR A 93 19.39 2.66 -5.95
CA TYR A 93 19.53 2.65 -4.50
C TYR A 93 19.12 1.28 -3.95
N PRO A 94 19.99 0.52 -3.29
CA PRO A 94 19.57 -0.68 -2.58
C PRO A 94 18.73 -0.28 -1.35
N LEU A 95 17.74 -1.11 -1.01
CA LEU A 95 17.03 -1.01 0.25
C LEU A 95 17.47 -2.14 1.18
N VAL A 96 17.80 -1.78 2.42
CA VAL A 96 18.29 -2.72 3.43
C VAL A 96 17.13 -3.07 4.38
N PRO A 97 16.95 -4.35 4.76
CA PRO A 97 15.94 -4.73 5.75
C PRO A 97 16.24 -4.08 7.11
N ASP A 98 15.20 -3.51 7.71
CA ASP A 98 15.19 -2.83 9.00
C ASP A 98 14.03 -3.39 9.84
N ALA A 99 14.39 -4.11 10.90
CA ALA A 99 13.46 -4.69 11.87
C ALA A 99 13.39 -3.89 13.18
N SER A 100 13.96 -2.68 13.21
CA SER A 100 14.01 -1.85 14.43
C SER A 100 12.68 -1.17 14.75
N ILE A 101 11.77 -1.06 13.78
CA ILE A 101 10.46 -0.44 13.95
C ILE A 101 9.42 -1.52 14.27
N PRO A 102 8.94 -1.61 15.53
CA PRO A 102 7.91 -2.59 15.89
C PRO A 102 6.60 -2.29 15.17
N LYS A 103 5.82 -3.34 14.95
CA LYS A 103 4.47 -3.26 14.43
C LYS A 103 3.50 -3.06 15.59
N GLU A 104 2.57 -2.13 15.41
CA GLU A 104 1.47 -1.92 16.35
C GLU A 104 0.56 -3.15 16.44
N ASP A 105 -0.12 -3.25 17.58
CA ASP A 105 -1.08 -4.30 17.88
C ASP A 105 -2.25 -4.30 16.89
N GLY A 106 -2.81 -5.48 16.64
CA GLY A 106 -3.94 -5.67 15.74
C GLY A 106 -4.11 -7.13 15.33
N VAL A 107 -4.93 -7.37 14.30
CA VAL A 107 -5.26 -8.72 13.82
C VAL A 107 -4.05 -9.48 13.27
N PHE A 108 -3.13 -8.77 12.61
CA PHE A 108 -1.93 -9.39 12.06
C PHE A 108 -0.82 -9.55 13.10
N SER A 109 0.06 -10.54 12.89
CA SER A 109 1.28 -10.78 13.67
C SER A 109 1.96 -9.49 14.12
N ASN A 110 2.31 -9.42 15.40
CA ASN A 110 2.98 -8.32 16.08
C ASN A 110 3.84 -8.94 17.21
N PRO A 111 4.82 -8.22 17.79
CA PRO A 111 5.27 -6.86 17.46
C PRO A 111 6.31 -6.82 16.33
N TYR A 112 6.74 -7.96 15.79
CA TYR A 112 7.82 -8.00 14.81
C TYR A 112 7.33 -7.71 13.37
N GLN A 113 8.13 -6.94 12.62
CA GLN A 113 7.99 -6.73 11.19
C GLN A 113 9.35 -6.35 10.56
N VAL A 114 9.47 -6.48 9.25
CA VAL A 114 10.61 -6.00 8.48
C VAL A 114 10.15 -4.93 7.50
N LEU A 115 10.84 -3.79 7.50
CA LEU A 115 10.67 -2.72 6.52
C LEU A 115 11.96 -2.61 5.70
N TYR A 116 11.86 -2.32 4.41
CA TYR A 116 13.02 -2.12 3.55
C TYR A 116 13.32 -0.63 3.48
N LYS A 117 14.52 -0.23 3.89
CA LYS A 117 14.91 1.17 4.08
C LYS A 117 15.93 1.61 3.05
N SER A 118 15.73 2.81 2.51
CA SER A 118 16.78 3.55 1.80
C SER A 118 16.84 5.00 2.28
N THR A 119 18.02 5.60 2.16
CA THR A 119 18.29 7.03 2.41
C THR A 119 18.54 7.77 1.10
N ALA A 120 17.92 7.31 0.01
CA ALA A 120 18.01 7.94 -1.30
C ALA A 120 17.57 9.41 -1.24
N SER A 121 18.34 10.31 -1.85
CA SER A 121 17.88 11.69 -2.07
C SER A 121 17.01 11.73 -3.31
N LEU A 122 15.74 12.07 -3.16
CA LEU A 122 14.78 12.05 -4.26
C LEU A 122 14.84 13.34 -5.09
N ASP A 123 14.87 13.20 -6.41
CA ASP A 123 14.79 14.27 -7.38
C ASP A 123 13.34 14.40 -7.89
N PRO A 124 12.69 15.57 -7.70
CA PRO A 124 11.32 15.81 -8.15
C PRO A 124 11.12 15.71 -9.67
N ALA A 125 12.20 15.82 -10.46
CA ALA A 125 12.14 15.69 -11.92
C ALA A 125 12.34 14.26 -12.43
N SER A 126 12.55 13.29 -11.54
CA SER A 126 12.80 11.89 -11.87
C SER A 126 11.59 10.99 -11.59
N GLU A 127 11.49 9.89 -12.32
CA GLU A 127 10.59 8.78 -12.00
C GLU A 127 11.36 7.71 -11.21
N TYR A 128 10.70 7.09 -10.24
CA TYR A 128 11.29 6.04 -9.44
C TYR A 128 10.62 4.70 -9.71
N LYS A 129 11.43 3.70 -10.08
CA LYS A 129 11.02 2.30 -10.26
C LYS A 129 11.45 1.48 -9.06
N LEU A 130 10.50 0.92 -8.33
CA LEU A 130 10.74 -0.11 -7.33
C LEU A 130 10.90 -1.46 -8.03
N ILE A 131 11.91 -2.21 -7.63
CA ILE A 131 12.17 -3.59 -8.05
C ILE A 131 12.35 -4.44 -6.79
N ILE A 132 11.62 -5.54 -6.72
CA ILE A 132 11.71 -6.54 -5.67
C ILE A 132 11.95 -7.88 -6.35
N TYR A 133 13.04 -8.53 -6.00
CA TYR A 133 13.36 -9.86 -6.48
C TYR A 133 13.27 -10.85 -5.33
N ASN A 134 12.41 -11.86 -5.48
CA ASN A 134 12.36 -12.98 -4.56
C ASN A 134 13.38 -14.03 -4.99
N ASN A 135 14.46 -14.20 -4.24
CA ASN A 135 15.52 -15.15 -4.56
C ASN A 135 15.11 -16.62 -4.45
N GLU A 136 14.03 -16.92 -3.72
CA GLU A 136 13.55 -18.29 -3.55
C GLU A 136 12.66 -18.73 -4.72
N THR A 137 11.78 -17.84 -5.19
CA THR A 137 10.83 -18.15 -6.27
C THR A 137 11.29 -17.66 -7.64
N GLY A 138 12.31 -16.79 -7.69
CA GLY A 138 12.79 -16.13 -8.89
C GLY A 138 11.84 -15.05 -9.42
N LYS A 139 10.81 -14.67 -8.65
CA LYS A 139 9.79 -13.71 -9.07
C LYS A 139 10.29 -12.27 -8.96
N GLU A 140 10.11 -11.50 -10.03
CA GLU A 140 10.33 -10.04 -10.04
C GLU A 140 9.01 -9.29 -9.90
N ILE A 141 8.95 -8.36 -8.95
CA ILE A 141 7.81 -7.46 -8.73
C ILE A 141 8.31 -6.03 -8.96
N THR A 142 7.56 -5.24 -9.74
CA THR A 142 7.94 -3.87 -10.04
C THR A 142 6.79 -2.89 -9.93
N ALA A 143 7.11 -1.64 -9.59
CA ALA A 143 6.18 -0.52 -9.59
C ALA A 143 6.92 0.76 -10.01
N ARG A 144 6.23 1.73 -10.60
CA ARG A 144 6.80 3.03 -10.99
C ARG A 144 5.94 4.16 -10.45
N THR A 145 6.57 5.25 -10.03
CA THR A 145 5.86 6.44 -9.57
C THR A 145 6.70 7.70 -9.81
N PRO A 146 6.09 8.82 -10.25
CA PRO A 146 6.75 10.13 -10.21
C PRO A 146 6.82 10.66 -8.77
N ILE A 147 7.63 11.69 -8.55
CA ILE A 147 7.65 12.43 -7.28
C ILE A 147 6.76 13.67 -7.40
N ILE A 148 5.89 13.88 -6.42
CA ILE A 148 5.05 15.07 -6.38
C ILE A 148 5.94 16.29 -6.09
N ASN A 149 6.04 17.17 -7.08
CA ASN A 149 6.88 18.37 -6.99
C ASN A 149 6.27 19.42 -6.05
N LYS A 150 7.06 20.46 -5.74
CA LYS A 150 6.59 21.62 -5.00
C LYS A 150 5.49 22.35 -5.78
N PHE A 151 4.54 22.90 -5.05
CA PHE A 151 3.48 23.73 -5.58
C PHE A 151 3.53 25.13 -4.94
N SER A 152 2.85 26.10 -5.55
CA SER A 152 2.84 27.48 -5.04
C SER A 152 1.42 27.92 -4.67
N ILE A 153 1.30 28.52 -3.49
CA ILE A 153 0.07 29.18 -3.06
C ILE A 153 -0.01 30.53 -3.75
N SER A 154 -1.14 30.81 -4.40
CA SER A 154 -1.41 32.07 -5.09
C SER A 154 -2.25 33.02 -4.22
N LYS A 155 -3.14 32.47 -3.38
CA LYS A 155 -3.94 33.21 -2.40
C LYS A 155 -4.08 32.43 -1.08
N PRO A 156 -4.04 33.11 0.09
CA PRO A 156 -3.74 34.53 0.27
C PRO A 156 -2.33 34.87 -0.23
N GLY A 157 -2.15 36.09 -0.73
CA GLY A 157 -0.85 36.56 -1.18
C GLY A 157 0.16 36.52 -0.04
N THR A 158 1.43 36.26 -0.35
CA THR A 158 2.53 36.28 0.64
C THR A 158 2.97 37.70 1.02
N SER A 159 2.37 38.72 0.40
CA SER A 159 2.64 40.13 0.68
C SER A 159 2.18 40.50 2.09
N PRO A 160 3.06 41.05 2.95
CA PRO A 160 2.65 41.58 4.24
C PRO A 160 1.58 42.66 4.05
N GLY A 161 0.38 42.43 4.61
CA GLY A 161 -0.69 43.43 4.60
C GLY A 161 -1.97 43.06 3.86
N GLU A 162 -2.14 41.82 3.37
CA GLU A 162 -3.48 41.34 3.02
C GLU A 162 -4.37 41.35 4.27
N LYS A 163 -5.34 42.26 4.28
CA LYS A 163 -6.29 42.43 5.38
C LYS A 163 -7.56 41.64 5.07
N ILE A 164 -7.94 40.79 6.02
CA ILE A 164 -9.26 40.15 6.04
C ILE A 164 -10.18 41.06 6.87
N ASN A 165 -11.32 41.43 6.28
CA ASN A 165 -12.38 42.18 6.92
C ASN A 165 -13.52 41.21 7.30
N TRP A 166 -13.55 40.84 8.56
CA TRP A 166 -14.54 39.93 9.13
C TRP A 166 -15.95 40.53 9.27
N VAL A 167 -16.09 41.86 9.18
CA VAL A 167 -17.36 42.57 9.38
C VAL A 167 -18.12 42.79 8.07
N ALA A 168 -17.44 42.68 6.93
CA ALA A 168 -18.07 42.80 5.62
C ALA A 168 -18.87 41.52 5.31
N ALA A 169 -20.19 41.59 5.49
CA ALA A 169 -21.12 40.46 5.30
C ALA A 169 -21.03 39.78 3.91
N ASN A 170 -20.49 40.45 2.90
CA ASN A 170 -20.33 39.94 1.54
C ASN A 170 -18.86 39.74 1.10
N ALA A 171 -17.90 39.84 2.01
CA ALA A 171 -16.50 39.62 1.66
C ALA A 171 -16.24 38.15 1.33
N ARG A 172 -15.69 37.89 0.14
CA ARG A 172 -15.29 36.56 -0.32
C ARG A 172 -13.78 36.45 -0.31
N TYR A 173 -13.25 35.57 0.53
CA TYR A 173 -11.84 35.21 0.57
C TYR A 173 -11.66 33.88 -0.13
N SER A 174 -10.83 33.85 -1.17
CA SER A 174 -10.48 32.62 -1.87
C SER A 174 -9.08 32.16 -1.48
N VAL A 175 -8.95 30.86 -1.25
CA VAL A 175 -7.66 30.19 -1.18
C VAL A 175 -7.41 29.56 -2.53
N THR A 176 -6.30 29.91 -3.16
CA THR A 176 -5.96 29.40 -4.51
C THR A 176 -4.48 29.03 -4.56
N TRP A 177 -4.17 28.02 -5.35
CA TRP A 177 -2.79 27.57 -5.57
C TRP A 177 -2.65 27.05 -7.01
N LYS A 178 -1.41 27.06 -7.50
CA LYS A 178 -1.07 26.32 -8.72
C LYS A 178 -0.74 24.90 -8.31
N SER A 179 -1.56 23.94 -8.75
CA SER A 179 -1.32 22.52 -8.48
C SER A 179 0.08 22.08 -8.94
N ALA A 180 0.73 21.22 -8.15
CA ALA A 180 1.92 20.52 -8.60
C ALA A 180 1.58 19.58 -9.77
N GLU A 181 2.57 19.30 -10.60
CA GLU A 181 2.51 18.16 -11.51
C GLU A 181 2.24 16.88 -10.70
N ASP A 182 1.32 16.05 -11.21
CA ASP A 182 0.78 14.84 -10.56
C ASP A 182 0.10 15.02 -9.19
N GLY A 183 0.09 16.22 -8.61
CA GLY A 183 -0.64 16.52 -7.38
C GLY A 183 -2.15 16.61 -7.63
N LYS A 184 -2.92 15.66 -7.09
CA LYS A 184 -4.40 15.60 -7.24
C LYS A 184 -5.19 15.92 -5.97
N LEU A 185 -4.66 15.53 -4.80
CA LEU A 185 -5.31 15.73 -3.51
C LEU A 185 -4.53 16.76 -2.69
N TYR A 186 -5.24 17.74 -2.15
CA TYR A 186 -4.66 18.81 -1.35
C TYR A 186 -5.42 18.94 -0.04
N GLN A 187 -4.71 19.09 1.07
CA GLN A 187 -5.29 19.47 2.35
C GLN A 187 -5.00 20.95 2.61
N VAL A 188 -6.07 21.75 2.74
CA VAL A 188 -5.94 23.15 3.12
C VAL A 188 -5.97 23.26 4.65
N ARG A 189 -4.97 23.92 5.23
CA ARG A 189 -4.95 24.31 6.65
C ARG A 189 -4.79 25.83 6.73
N LEU A 190 -5.76 26.51 7.33
CA LEU A 190 -5.70 27.95 7.58
C LEU A 190 -5.39 28.20 9.06
N GLY A 191 -4.34 28.96 9.33
CA GLY A 191 -4.04 29.48 10.66
C GLY A 191 -4.30 30.98 10.72
N PHE A 192 -5.03 31.43 11.73
CA PHE A 192 -5.30 32.86 11.96
C PHE A 192 -4.55 33.34 13.19
N HIS A 193 -3.76 34.39 13.02
CA HIS A 193 -3.19 35.15 14.13
C HIS A 193 -3.91 36.49 14.17
N TYR A 194 -4.60 36.80 15.27
CA TYR A 194 -5.35 38.04 15.43
C TYR A 194 -4.88 38.81 16.66
N SER A 195 -5.01 40.13 16.61
CA SER A 195 -4.86 41.01 17.78
C SER A 195 -6.11 41.87 17.86
N GLU A 196 -6.73 41.90 19.02
CA GLU A 196 -7.90 42.73 19.29
C GLU A 196 -7.45 44.08 19.84
N LYS A 197 -8.08 45.17 19.38
CA LYS A 197 -7.87 46.51 19.93
C LYS A 197 -9.23 47.16 20.17
N LEU A 198 -9.44 47.65 21.39
CA LEU A 198 -10.56 48.52 21.70
C LEU A 198 -10.40 49.83 20.92
N ARG A 199 -11.42 50.17 20.12
CA ARG A 199 -11.47 51.47 19.45
C ARG A 199 -11.79 52.53 20.50
N VAL A 200 -10.78 53.25 20.95
CA VAL A 200 -10.97 54.47 21.73
C VAL A 200 -11.46 55.54 20.75
N ALA A 201 -12.69 56.02 20.91
CA ALA A 201 -13.23 57.11 20.10
C ALA A 201 -12.42 58.40 20.37
N PRO A 202 -12.16 59.23 19.34
CA PRO A 202 -11.54 60.54 19.53
C PRO A 202 -12.45 61.49 20.32
#